data_AF-A0A4Q5X8H1-F1
#
_entry.id   AF-A0A4Q5X8H1-F1
#
_cell.length_a   1.000
_cell.length_b   1.000
_cell.length_c   1.000
_cell.angle_alpha   90.00
_cell.angle_beta   90.00
_cell.angle_gamma   90.00
#
_symmetry.space_group_name_H-M   'P 1'
#
loop_
_entity.id
_entity.type
_entity.pdbx_description
1 polymer ?
#
loop_
_entity_poly.entity_id
_entity_poly.type
_entity_poly.pdbx_seq_one_letter_code
_entity_poly.pdbx_strand_id
1 'polypeptide(L)'
;MRTFIGFLLFGLVSACGSSVSQGEPSTPSEEATAKEDLGKDTKPRIPSRCAKGKKHRNECVPPQGWVKRLCDDVYPDVALHMFAPGTPWKRLYMLSRAEPVNASGGASLLGERMERGEEVIALKRRSEDDGQIQVGDNNAGYDVLRWNGACATIHDGDFAEDRPSRIVQSKVEWRRLGLPLRQHLEAQPAIAAAYSARSKSCHGFSMGKVSGDCESNDKLLWEEVVRYVQTGAELPPASRMP
;
A
#
# COMPACT_ATOMS: atom_id res chain seq x y z
N MET A 1 -40.62 34.23 49.81
CA MET A 1 -41.64 33.19 49.58
C MET A 1 -40.93 31.84 49.61
N ARG A 2 -41.09 31.05 50.68
CA ARG A 2 -41.87 29.78 50.73
C ARG A 2 -41.30 28.71 49.77
N THR A 3 -40.38 27.80 50.14
CA THR A 3 -40.41 26.62 51.06
C THR A 3 -41.22 25.41 50.57
N PHE A 4 -40.65 24.20 50.79
CA PHE A 4 -41.20 22.80 50.78
C PHE A 4 -41.14 22.01 49.45
N ILE A 5 -40.43 20.87 49.30
CA ILE A 5 -40.40 19.52 49.97
C ILE A 5 -41.22 18.47 49.19
N GLY A 6 -40.67 17.24 49.07
CA GLY A 6 -41.41 16.01 48.75
C GLY A 6 -40.71 15.18 47.65
N PHE A 7 -39.82 14.21 47.87
CA PHE A 7 -39.79 12.98 48.71
C PHE A 7 -40.57 11.77 48.12
N LEU A 8 -39.91 10.60 48.20
CA LEU A 8 -40.30 9.19 48.00
C LEU A 8 -40.22 8.58 46.58
N LEU A 9 -39.50 7.48 46.29
CA LEU A 9 -39.23 6.14 46.89
C LEU A 9 -40.12 5.00 46.31
N PHE A 10 -39.48 3.82 46.17
CA PHE A 10 -39.98 2.47 45.80
C PHE A 10 -40.20 2.20 44.30
N GLY A 11 -39.80 1.04 43.72
CA GLY A 11 -39.19 -0.16 44.28
C GLY A 11 -39.00 -1.28 43.23
N LEU A 12 -38.15 -2.26 43.59
CA LEU A 12 -38.23 -3.72 43.38
C LEU A 12 -38.13 -4.40 41.98
N VAL A 13 -36.98 -5.06 41.77
CA VAL A 13 -36.71 -6.50 41.46
C VAL A 13 -37.55 -7.26 40.41
N SER A 14 -36.86 -7.87 39.42
CA SER A 14 -37.07 -9.28 39.01
C SER A 14 -35.90 -9.84 38.19
N ALA A 15 -35.64 -11.13 38.42
CA ALA A 15 -34.51 -11.92 37.95
C ALA A 15 -34.91 -12.98 36.90
N CYS A 16 -33.89 -13.66 36.36
CA CYS A 16 -33.87 -14.95 35.64
C CYS A 16 -34.28 -15.01 34.16
N GLY A 17 -33.39 -15.61 33.36
CA GLY A 17 -33.67 -16.05 31.99
C GLY A 17 -32.43 -16.53 31.22
N SER A 18 -31.73 -17.56 31.73
CA SER A 18 -30.71 -18.28 30.98
C SER A 18 -31.35 -19.21 29.94
N SER A 19 -30.87 -19.17 28.69
CA SER A 19 -30.98 -20.28 27.75
C SER A 19 -29.64 -20.46 27.03
N VAL A 20 -28.81 -21.35 27.59
CA VAL A 20 -27.67 -21.96 26.91
C VAL A 20 -28.23 -23.11 26.08
N SER A 21 -28.17 -22.99 24.75
CA SER A 21 -28.46 -24.10 23.84
C SER A 21 -27.17 -24.85 23.57
N GLN A 22 -27.09 -26.08 24.06
CA GLN A 22 -26.08 -27.07 23.66
C GLN A 22 -26.41 -27.54 22.24
N GLY A 23 -25.55 -27.20 21.29
CA GLY A 23 -25.50 -27.82 19.97
C GLY A 23 -24.39 -28.88 19.93
N GLU A 24 -24.77 -30.08 19.55
CA GLU A 24 -23.95 -31.29 19.39
C GLU A 24 -22.83 -31.18 18.33
N PRO A 25 -21.83 -32.08 18.39
CA PRO A 25 -20.57 -31.95 17.69
C PRO A 25 -20.69 -32.35 16.21
N SER A 26 -20.38 -31.42 15.32
CA SER A 26 -20.17 -31.71 13.90
C SER A 26 -18.69 -31.98 13.66
N THR A 27 -18.44 -33.20 13.20
CA THR A 27 -17.28 -33.73 12.47
C THR A 27 -16.33 -32.66 11.91
N PRO A 28 -15.01 -32.74 12.15
CA PRO A 28 -14.03 -31.93 11.45
C PRO A 28 -14.03 -32.35 9.99
N SER A 29 -14.74 -31.60 9.16
CA SER A 29 -14.62 -31.68 7.71
C SER A 29 -13.21 -31.20 7.37
N GLU A 30 -12.45 -32.16 6.84
CA GLU A 30 -11.11 -32.06 6.31
C GLU A 30 -11.00 -30.87 5.35
N GLU A 31 -10.59 -29.73 5.91
CA GLU A 31 -10.23 -28.54 5.17
C GLU A 31 -8.90 -28.85 4.48
N ALA A 32 -9.01 -29.30 3.23
CA ALA A 32 -7.89 -29.53 2.33
C ALA A 32 -7.10 -28.23 2.19
N THR A 33 -6.12 -28.09 3.07
CA THR A 33 -5.16 -27.01 3.12
C THR A 33 -4.39 -27.08 1.82
N ALA A 34 -4.74 -26.19 0.88
CA ALA A 34 -3.88 -25.88 -0.24
C ALA A 34 -2.60 -25.25 0.33
N LYS A 35 -1.63 -26.10 0.66
CA LYS A 35 -0.25 -25.73 0.91
C LYS A 35 0.27 -25.15 -0.39
N GLU A 36 0.16 -23.83 -0.50
CA GLU A 36 0.87 -23.08 -1.52
C GLU A 36 2.36 -23.33 -1.32
N ASP A 37 2.98 -23.83 -2.38
CA ASP A 37 4.38 -24.18 -2.53
C ASP A 37 5.27 -22.94 -2.32
N LEU A 38 5.50 -22.60 -1.06
CA LEU A 38 6.68 -21.85 -0.62
C LEU A 38 7.86 -22.82 -0.74
N GLY A 39 8.41 -22.94 -1.95
CA GLY A 39 9.67 -23.62 -2.19
C GLY A 39 10.71 -23.20 -1.16
N LYS A 40 11.48 -24.19 -0.65
CA LYS A 40 12.46 -24.16 0.45
C LYS A 40 13.51 -23.03 0.37
N ASP A 41 13.07 -21.80 0.52
CA ASP A 41 13.90 -20.63 0.76
C ASP A 41 13.14 -19.78 1.77
N THR A 42 13.48 -19.94 3.05
CA THR A 42 12.75 -19.39 4.20
C THR A 42 12.93 -17.88 4.39
N LYS A 43 13.63 -17.21 3.45
CA LYS A 43 13.79 -15.77 3.48
C LYS A 43 12.63 -15.11 2.72
N PRO A 44 11.92 -14.14 3.33
CA PRO A 44 10.98 -13.31 2.60
C PRO A 44 11.66 -12.73 1.35
N ARG A 45 11.04 -12.95 0.19
CA ARG A 45 11.54 -12.45 -1.10
C ARG A 45 10.43 -11.73 -1.85
N ILE A 46 10.80 -10.77 -2.69
CA ILE A 46 9.85 -10.12 -3.59
C ILE A 46 9.41 -11.19 -4.60
N PRO A 47 8.09 -11.43 -4.75
CA PRO A 47 7.60 -12.37 -5.74
C PRO A 47 8.15 -12.05 -7.13
N SER A 48 8.37 -13.05 -7.97
CA SER A 48 8.79 -12.86 -9.38
C SER A 48 7.80 -13.45 -10.37
N ARG A 49 6.70 -13.99 -9.86
CA ARG A 49 5.67 -14.68 -10.64
C ARG A 49 4.30 -14.19 -10.22
N CYS A 50 3.39 -14.15 -11.19
CA CYS A 50 1.99 -13.83 -10.97
C CYS A 50 1.32 -14.85 -10.04
N ALA A 51 0.33 -14.40 -9.29
CA ALA A 51 -0.59 -15.27 -8.58
C ALA A 51 -1.24 -16.27 -9.55
N LYS A 52 -1.39 -17.52 -9.11
CA LYS A 52 -2.06 -18.57 -9.89
C LYS A 52 -3.55 -18.62 -9.51
N GLY A 53 -4.39 -19.06 -10.44
CA GLY A 53 -5.80 -19.36 -10.16
C GLY A 53 -6.76 -18.80 -11.19
N LYS A 54 -8.02 -19.27 -11.17
CA LYS A 54 -9.06 -18.81 -12.11
C LYS A 54 -9.34 -17.31 -12.01
N LYS A 55 -9.26 -16.74 -10.80
CA LYS A 55 -9.47 -15.31 -10.52
C LYS A 55 -8.39 -14.38 -11.11
N HIS A 56 -7.24 -14.91 -11.57
CA HIS A 56 -6.09 -14.12 -12.04
C HIS A 56 -5.62 -14.51 -13.44
N ARG A 57 -6.47 -15.20 -14.23
CA ARG A 57 -6.05 -15.74 -15.54
C ARG A 57 -5.59 -14.67 -16.54
N ASN A 58 -6.12 -13.46 -16.43
CA ASN A 58 -5.90 -12.39 -17.39
C ASN A 58 -5.04 -11.25 -16.84
N GLU A 59 -4.58 -11.34 -15.59
CA GLU A 59 -3.91 -10.23 -14.91
C GLU A 59 -2.74 -10.75 -14.07
N CYS A 60 -1.55 -10.18 -14.28
CA CYS A 60 -0.40 -10.52 -13.46
C CYS A 60 -0.34 -9.64 -12.22
N VAL A 61 -0.83 -10.17 -11.11
CA VAL A 61 -0.76 -9.55 -9.78
C VAL A 61 0.07 -10.42 -8.82
N PRO A 62 0.65 -9.87 -7.73
CA PRO A 62 1.39 -10.66 -6.75
C PRO A 62 0.48 -11.61 -5.95
N PRO A 63 1.05 -12.66 -5.30
CA PRO A 63 0.29 -13.56 -4.42
C PRO A 63 -0.40 -12.83 -3.27
N GLN A 64 -1.68 -13.12 -3.03
CA GLN A 64 -2.53 -12.36 -2.11
C GLN A 64 -2.06 -12.39 -0.65
N GLY A 65 -1.50 -13.52 -0.18
CA GLY A 65 -0.93 -13.60 1.16
C GLY A 65 0.29 -12.69 1.34
N TRP A 66 1.05 -12.44 0.28
CA TRP A 66 2.16 -11.50 0.28
C TRP A 66 1.66 -10.05 0.20
N VAL A 67 0.65 -9.78 -0.65
CA VAL A 67 0.00 -8.46 -0.75
C VAL A 67 -0.56 -8.00 0.60
N LYS A 68 -1.21 -8.90 1.35
CA LYS A 68 -1.75 -8.57 2.69
C LYS A 68 -0.66 -7.97 3.58
N ARG A 69 0.49 -8.64 3.69
CA ARG A 69 1.62 -8.16 4.50
C ARG A 69 2.26 -6.90 3.92
N LEU A 70 2.35 -6.81 2.58
CA LEU A 70 2.85 -5.61 1.90
C LEU A 70 2.03 -4.39 2.30
N CYS A 71 0.72 -4.50 2.37
CA CYS A 71 -0.17 -3.38 2.66
C CYS A 71 -0.38 -3.12 4.16
N ASP A 72 0.15 -3.96 5.06
CA ASP A 72 0.14 -3.70 6.50
C ASP A 72 1.06 -2.52 6.88
N ASP A 73 2.08 -2.21 6.07
CA ASP A 73 3.02 -1.08 6.26
C ASP A 73 3.48 -0.48 4.90
N VAL A 74 4.43 0.45 4.89
CA VAL A 74 4.95 1.15 3.70
C VAL A 74 6.33 0.61 3.32
N TYR A 75 6.52 0.05 2.12
CA TYR A 75 7.79 -0.60 1.72
C TYR A 75 8.39 0.03 0.46
N PRO A 76 9.09 1.18 0.56
CA PRO A 76 9.62 1.88 -0.62
C PRO A 76 10.67 1.06 -1.38
N ASP A 77 11.60 0.39 -0.69
CA ASP A 77 12.60 -0.47 -1.32
C ASP A 77 11.93 -1.54 -2.20
N VAL A 78 10.89 -2.20 -1.68
CA VAL A 78 10.11 -3.24 -2.39
C VAL A 78 9.41 -2.65 -3.59
N ALA A 79 8.79 -1.48 -3.46
CA ALA A 79 8.15 -0.80 -4.58
C ALA A 79 9.15 -0.51 -5.71
N LEU A 80 10.33 0.03 -5.39
CA LEU A 80 11.35 0.31 -6.42
C LEU A 80 11.75 -0.94 -7.21
N HIS A 81 11.89 -2.09 -6.55
CA HIS A 81 12.11 -3.36 -7.25
C HIS A 81 10.92 -3.79 -8.11
N MET A 82 9.69 -3.63 -7.61
CA MET A 82 8.49 -4.01 -8.37
C MET A 82 8.25 -3.10 -9.58
N PHE A 83 8.57 -1.81 -9.48
CA PHE A 83 8.44 -0.86 -10.58
C PHE A 83 9.60 -0.91 -11.59
N ALA A 84 10.68 -1.63 -11.30
CA ALA A 84 11.77 -1.84 -12.25
C ALA A 84 11.26 -2.40 -13.60
N PRO A 85 11.89 -2.04 -14.73
CA PRO A 85 11.56 -2.62 -16.03
C PRO A 85 11.68 -4.15 -16.03
N GLY A 86 10.86 -4.81 -16.86
CA GLY A 86 10.89 -6.27 -17.02
C GLY A 86 10.17 -7.04 -15.92
N THR A 87 9.64 -6.38 -14.88
CA THR A 87 8.73 -7.03 -13.93
C THR A 87 7.40 -7.36 -14.58
N PRO A 88 6.73 -8.46 -14.19
CA PRO A 88 5.55 -8.94 -14.90
C PRO A 88 4.27 -8.22 -14.47
N TRP A 89 4.34 -7.31 -13.50
CA TRP A 89 3.16 -6.77 -12.81
C TRP A 89 2.29 -5.91 -13.72
N LYS A 90 0.98 -6.06 -13.57
CA LYS A 90 -0.01 -5.19 -14.22
C LYS A 90 0.16 -3.75 -13.71
N ARG A 91 0.46 -2.85 -14.63
CA ARG A 91 0.59 -1.41 -14.39
C ARG A 91 -0.72 -0.72 -14.72
N LEU A 92 -1.11 0.23 -13.89
CA LEU A 92 -2.30 1.07 -14.08
C LEU A 92 -1.87 2.53 -14.01
N TYR A 93 -2.64 3.40 -14.64
CA TYR A 93 -2.36 4.82 -14.72
C TYR A 93 -3.58 5.64 -14.30
N MET A 94 -3.43 6.51 -13.31
CA MET A 94 -4.54 7.29 -12.78
C MET A 94 -5.13 8.26 -13.81
N LEU A 95 -6.46 8.27 -13.96
CA LEU A 95 -7.21 9.18 -14.82
C LEU A 95 -7.57 10.50 -14.12
N SER A 96 -7.64 10.50 -12.80
CA SER A 96 -8.05 11.64 -11.98
C SER A 96 -7.19 11.75 -10.72
N ARG A 97 -7.35 12.86 -9.99
CA ARG A 97 -6.72 13.01 -8.67
C ARG A 97 -7.60 12.37 -7.60
N ALA A 98 -7.04 11.48 -6.80
CA ALA A 98 -7.77 10.77 -5.74
C ALA A 98 -7.05 10.86 -4.39
N GLU A 99 -7.78 10.62 -3.31
CA GLU A 99 -7.16 10.42 -1.99
C GLU A 99 -6.58 9.00 -1.91
N PRO A 100 -5.36 8.81 -1.38
CA PRO A 100 -4.71 7.50 -1.31
C PRO A 100 -5.23 6.70 -0.11
N VAL A 101 -6.50 6.32 -0.13
CA VAL A 101 -7.11 5.53 0.95
C VAL A 101 -6.82 4.05 0.73
N ASN A 102 -6.24 3.36 1.72
CA ASN A 102 -6.12 1.90 1.70
C ASN A 102 -7.36 1.25 2.32
N ALA A 103 -8.31 0.84 1.49
CA ALA A 103 -9.58 0.24 1.94
C ALA A 103 -9.43 -1.20 2.45
N SER A 104 -8.25 -1.82 2.30
CA SER A 104 -7.92 -3.13 2.87
C SER A 104 -7.31 -3.04 4.28
N GLY A 105 -7.11 -1.82 4.80
CA GLY A 105 -6.48 -1.56 6.09
C GLY A 105 -4.95 -1.58 6.02
N GLY A 106 -4.30 -1.20 7.12
CA GLY A 106 -2.85 -1.06 7.20
C GLY A 106 -2.36 0.39 7.04
N ALA A 107 -1.05 0.57 6.92
CA ALA A 107 -0.48 1.91 6.81
C ALA A 107 -0.85 2.58 5.48
N SER A 108 -1.21 3.86 5.54
CA SER A 108 -1.35 4.73 4.36
C SER A 108 -0.51 5.97 4.58
N LEU A 109 0.15 6.44 3.52
CA LEU A 109 0.78 7.76 3.53
C LEU A 109 -0.29 8.81 3.27
N LEU A 110 -0.98 9.21 4.34
CA LEU A 110 -1.98 10.27 4.30
C LEU A 110 -1.31 11.60 3.91
N GLY A 111 -2.00 12.40 3.10
CA GLY A 111 -1.60 13.76 2.73
C GLY A 111 -1.00 13.92 1.33
N GLU A 112 -0.50 12.86 0.70
CA GLU A 112 -0.05 12.91 -0.70
C GLU A 112 -1.11 12.33 -1.64
N ARG A 113 -1.93 13.20 -2.23
CA ARG A 113 -2.95 12.81 -3.22
C ARG A 113 -2.33 12.00 -4.35
N MET A 114 -3.12 11.10 -4.92
CA MET A 114 -2.77 10.47 -6.19
C MET A 114 -2.93 11.48 -7.32
N GLU A 115 -1.98 11.52 -8.24
CA GLU A 115 -1.97 12.49 -9.34
C GLU A 115 -2.47 11.87 -10.65
N ARG A 116 -3.05 12.69 -11.54
CA ARG A 116 -3.38 12.22 -12.90
C ARG A 116 -2.10 11.79 -13.62
N GLY A 117 -2.15 10.61 -14.24
CA GLY A 117 -1.01 9.96 -14.89
C GLY A 117 -0.07 9.26 -13.92
N GLU A 118 -0.38 9.22 -12.61
CA GLU A 118 0.40 8.45 -11.66
C GLU A 118 0.39 6.97 -12.03
N GLU A 119 1.57 6.39 -12.20
CA GLU A 119 1.75 4.96 -12.42
C GLU A 119 1.68 4.20 -11.10
N VAL A 120 0.85 3.16 -11.06
CA VAL A 120 0.70 2.25 -9.92
C VAL A 120 0.75 0.79 -10.38
N ILE A 121 1.01 -0.13 -9.46
CA ILE A 121 0.95 -1.58 -9.73
C ILE A 121 -0.32 -2.15 -9.12
N ALA A 122 -1.09 -2.91 -9.90
CA ALA A 122 -2.25 -3.65 -9.40
C ALA A 122 -1.81 -4.78 -8.45
N LEU A 123 -2.39 -4.83 -7.25
CA LEU A 123 -2.09 -5.84 -6.23
C LEU A 123 -3.21 -6.86 -6.05
N LYS A 124 -4.44 -6.38 -5.96
CA LYS A 124 -5.62 -7.21 -5.75
C LYS A 124 -6.80 -6.58 -6.46
N ARG A 125 -7.48 -7.33 -7.33
CA ARG A 125 -8.80 -6.92 -7.84
C ARG A 125 -9.81 -6.99 -6.69
N ARG A 126 -10.55 -5.91 -6.48
CA ARG A 126 -11.73 -5.88 -5.60
C ARG A 126 -12.95 -6.16 -6.48
N SER A 127 -13.72 -7.18 -6.12
CA SER A 127 -14.99 -7.52 -6.75
C SER A 127 -16.08 -7.58 -5.70
N GLU A 128 -17.31 -7.30 -6.12
CA GLU A 128 -18.50 -7.31 -5.27
C GLU A 128 -18.80 -8.69 -4.66
N ASP A 129 -18.34 -9.77 -5.29
CA ASP A 129 -18.59 -11.17 -4.91
C ASP A 129 -17.65 -11.73 -3.81
N ASP A 130 -16.89 -10.91 -3.09
CA ASP A 130 -16.00 -11.38 -2.01
C ASP A 130 -16.75 -11.79 -0.72
N GLY A 131 -18.06 -12.09 -0.81
CA GLY A 131 -18.87 -12.75 0.23
C GLY A 131 -19.19 -11.90 1.46
N GLN A 132 -18.83 -10.62 1.44
CA GLN A 132 -19.24 -9.65 2.44
C GLN A 132 -20.37 -8.79 1.86
N ILE A 133 -21.54 -8.83 2.52
CA ILE A 133 -22.66 -7.94 2.19
C ILE A 133 -22.16 -6.51 2.38
N GLN A 134 -21.91 -5.80 1.27
CA GLN A 134 -21.52 -4.39 1.28
C GLN A 134 -22.58 -3.59 0.54
N VAL A 135 -23.10 -2.55 1.20
CA VAL A 135 -24.12 -1.65 0.66
C VAL A 135 -23.41 -0.54 -0.12
N GLY A 136 -23.39 -0.64 -1.45
CA GLY A 136 -22.88 0.38 -2.37
C GLY A 136 -22.40 -0.21 -3.70
N ASP A 137 -23.00 0.24 -4.81
CA ASP A 137 -22.83 -0.31 -6.17
C ASP A 137 -21.48 0.02 -6.87
N ASN A 138 -20.47 0.52 -6.13
CA ASN A 138 -19.24 1.12 -6.71
C ASN A 138 -17.91 0.57 -6.11
N ASN A 139 -17.89 -0.65 -5.57
CA ASN A 139 -16.70 -1.19 -4.89
C ASN A 139 -15.77 -2.03 -5.79
N ALA A 140 -16.06 -2.13 -7.09
CA ALA A 140 -15.16 -2.73 -8.06
C ALA A 140 -13.94 -1.83 -8.31
N GLY A 141 -12.74 -2.43 -8.34
CA GLY A 141 -11.49 -1.69 -8.50
C GLY A 141 -10.26 -2.49 -8.13
N TYR A 142 -9.21 -1.82 -7.68
CA TYR A 142 -7.96 -2.46 -7.24
C TYR A 142 -7.45 -1.89 -5.92
N ASP A 143 -6.86 -2.76 -5.11
CA ASP A 143 -5.76 -2.33 -4.25
C ASP A 143 -4.49 -2.23 -5.12
N VAL A 144 -3.73 -1.16 -4.94
CA VAL A 144 -2.56 -0.81 -5.75
C VAL A 144 -1.36 -0.45 -4.89
N LEU A 145 -0.16 -0.71 -5.41
CA LEU A 145 1.10 -0.23 -4.86
C LEU A 145 1.53 1.05 -5.57
N ARG A 146 1.92 2.05 -4.79
CA ARG A 146 2.50 3.32 -5.25
C ARG A 146 4.03 3.27 -5.24
N TRP A 147 4.69 4.13 -6.00
CA TRP A 147 6.16 4.23 -6.07
C TRP A 147 6.80 4.52 -4.71
N ASN A 148 6.09 5.25 -3.85
CA ASN A 148 6.53 5.56 -2.49
C ASN A 148 6.42 4.38 -1.49
N GLY A 149 5.95 3.21 -1.94
CA GLY A 149 5.82 2.01 -1.12
C GLY A 149 4.51 1.86 -0.36
N ALA A 150 3.59 2.83 -0.46
CA ALA A 150 2.29 2.75 0.19
C ALA A 150 1.28 2.00 -0.70
N CYS A 151 0.35 1.29 -0.05
CA CYS A 151 -0.85 0.79 -0.72
C CYS A 151 -1.96 1.85 -0.75
N ALA A 152 -2.79 1.80 -1.78
CA ALA A 152 -4.01 2.58 -1.91
C ALA A 152 -5.09 1.73 -2.60
N THR A 153 -6.34 2.18 -2.57
CA THR A 153 -7.46 1.58 -3.28
C THR A 153 -7.97 2.58 -4.31
N ILE A 154 -8.22 2.08 -5.53
CA ILE A 154 -8.76 2.86 -6.66
C ILE A 154 -9.98 2.14 -7.23
N HIS A 155 -10.93 2.89 -7.77
CA HIS A 155 -12.17 2.34 -8.31
C HIS A 155 -12.09 2.14 -9.82
N ASP A 156 -12.92 1.24 -10.35
CA ASP A 156 -13.11 1.13 -11.80
C ASP A 156 -13.57 2.49 -12.37
N GLY A 157 -12.87 2.95 -13.41
CA GLY A 157 -13.06 4.29 -13.98
C GLY A 157 -12.07 5.37 -13.49
N ASP A 158 -11.33 5.11 -12.40
CA ASP A 158 -10.28 6.03 -11.92
C ASP A 158 -8.91 5.79 -12.59
N PHE A 159 -8.78 4.74 -13.40
CA PHE A 159 -7.52 4.35 -14.02
C PHE A 159 -7.69 3.91 -15.48
N ALA A 160 -6.58 3.93 -16.21
CA ALA A 160 -6.41 3.32 -17.52
C ALA A 160 -5.32 2.24 -17.46
N GLU A 161 -5.44 1.26 -18.34
CA GLU A 161 -4.41 0.22 -18.55
C GLU A 161 -3.38 0.66 -19.59
N ASP A 162 -3.80 1.48 -20.56
CA ASP A 162 -2.92 2.02 -21.57
C ASP A 162 -1.99 3.10 -21.00
N ARG A 163 -0.73 3.03 -21.43
CA ARG A 163 0.31 3.96 -21.02
C ARG A 163 -0.01 5.38 -21.51
N PRO A 164 -0.13 6.38 -20.62
CA PRO A 164 -0.41 7.75 -21.02
C PRO A 164 0.83 8.42 -21.62
N SER A 165 0.63 9.55 -22.32
CA SER A 165 1.72 10.36 -22.87
C SER A 165 2.63 10.97 -21.79
N ARG A 166 2.07 11.22 -20.60
CA ARG A 166 2.80 11.71 -19.43
C ARG A 166 2.54 10.78 -18.26
N ILE A 167 3.62 10.25 -17.70
CA ILE A 167 3.59 9.42 -16.50
C ILE A 167 4.16 10.21 -15.33
N VAL A 168 3.49 10.09 -14.19
CA VAL A 168 3.91 10.67 -12.92
C VAL A 168 4.18 9.52 -11.95
N GLN A 169 5.05 9.76 -10.97
CA GLN A 169 5.32 8.83 -9.88
C GLN A 169 5.01 9.53 -8.57
N SER A 170 4.57 8.76 -7.58
CA SER A 170 4.47 9.25 -6.20
C SER A 170 5.86 9.55 -5.64
N LYS A 171 5.91 10.51 -4.71
CA LYS A 171 7.15 10.96 -4.08
C LYS A 171 7.81 9.83 -3.29
N VAL A 172 9.01 9.44 -3.72
CA VAL A 172 9.85 8.52 -2.96
C VAL A 172 10.58 9.29 -1.86
N GLU A 173 10.12 9.16 -0.61
CA GLU A 173 10.79 9.82 0.52
C GLU A 173 12.17 9.21 0.78
N TRP A 174 13.24 9.95 0.48
CA TRP A 174 14.63 9.51 0.66
C TRP A 174 14.89 8.90 2.04
N ARG A 175 14.35 9.50 3.11
CA ARG A 175 14.54 9.03 4.50
C ARG A 175 13.94 7.65 4.80
N ARG A 176 12.96 7.20 4.01
CA ARG A 176 12.28 5.91 4.19
C ARG A 176 12.96 4.76 3.44
N LEU A 177 13.91 5.08 2.56
CA LEU A 177 14.72 4.06 1.88
C LEU A 177 15.68 3.41 2.88
N GLY A 178 15.87 2.10 2.71
CA GLY A 178 16.86 1.32 3.44
C GLY A 178 18.25 1.92 3.35
N LEU A 179 19.05 1.81 4.42
CA LEU A 179 20.42 2.29 4.41
C LEU A 179 21.27 1.67 3.28
N PRO A 180 21.23 0.34 3.02
CA PRO A 180 21.99 -0.25 1.91
C PRO A 180 21.60 0.34 0.56
N LEU A 181 20.31 0.56 0.34
CA LEU A 181 19.80 1.14 -0.90
C LEU A 181 20.23 2.60 -1.06
N ARG A 182 20.15 3.42 0.00
CA ARG A 182 20.64 4.80 -0.05
C ARG A 182 22.13 4.88 -0.37
N GLN A 183 22.95 4.05 0.27
CA GLN A 183 24.39 4.00 0.00
C GLN A 183 24.68 3.61 -1.45
N HIS A 184 23.94 2.63 -1.99
CA HIS A 184 24.05 2.23 -3.40
C HIS A 184 23.64 3.35 -4.37
N LEU A 185 22.54 4.05 -4.06
CA LEU A 185 22.05 5.17 -4.86
C LEU A 185 23.00 6.38 -4.77
N GLU A 186 23.55 6.70 -3.60
CA GLU A 186 24.55 7.76 -3.41
C GLU A 186 25.88 7.47 -4.09
N ALA A 187 26.18 6.20 -4.42
CA ALA A 187 27.34 5.86 -5.25
C ALA A 187 27.14 6.27 -6.73
N GLN A 188 25.90 6.58 -7.14
CA GLN A 188 25.60 6.99 -8.51
C GLN A 188 25.82 8.50 -8.67
N PRO A 189 26.64 8.97 -9.63
CA PRO A 189 27.03 10.38 -9.72
C PRO A 189 25.86 11.37 -9.75
N ALA A 190 24.80 11.09 -10.51
CA ALA A 190 23.66 11.99 -10.67
C ALA A 190 22.83 12.09 -9.37
N ILE A 191 22.61 10.98 -8.68
CA ILE A 191 21.91 10.94 -7.39
C ILE A 191 22.77 11.58 -6.30
N ALA A 192 24.07 11.32 -6.27
CA ALA A 192 25.01 11.94 -5.33
C ALA A 192 24.98 13.48 -5.43
N ALA A 193 24.96 14.00 -6.65
CA ALA A 193 24.86 15.44 -6.91
C ALA A 193 23.52 16.01 -6.40
N ALA A 194 22.40 15.36 -6.71
CA ALA A 194 21.07 15.78 -6.24
C ALA A 194 20.94 15.70 -4.71
N TYR A 195 21.49 14.65 -4.09
CA TYR A 195 21.51 14.49 -2.64
C TYR A 195 22.34 15.60 -1.97
N SER A 196 23.52 15.92 -2.51
CA SER A 196 24.36 17.02 -2.01
C SER A 196 23.63 18.37 -2.12
N ALA A 197 22.98 18.65 -3.25
CA ALA A 197 22.20 19.87 -3.46
C ALA A 197 21.06 19.99 -2.43
N ARG A 198 20.29 18.91 -2.25
CA ARG A 198 19.23 18.83 -1.25
C ARG A 198 19.76 19.03 0.17
N SER A 199 20.85 18.38 0.54
CA SER A 199 21.43 18.50 1.88
C SER A 199 21.81 19.95 2.20
N LYS A 200 22.40 20.65 1.22
CA LYS A 200 22.76 22.07 1.34
C LYS A 200 21.55 22.98 1.51
N SER A 201 20.48 22.78 0.73
CA SER A 201 19.29 23.64 0.79
C SER A 201 18.36 23.34 1.95
N CYS A 202 18.32 22.10 2.40
CA CYS A 202 17.39 21.65 3.44
C CYS A 202 17.99 21.68 4.85
N HIS A 203 19.31 21.79 5.03
CA HIS A 203 19.99 21.77 6.33
C HIS A 203 19.55 20.62 7.26
N GLY A 204 19.19 19.47 6.68
CA GLY A 204 18.67 18.31 7.43
C GLY A 204 17.18 18.35 7.78
N PHE A 205 16.46 19.46 7.51
CA PHE A 205 15.01 19.50 7.64
C PHE A 205 14.35 18.62 6.58
N SER A 206 13.39 17.80 7.03
CA SER A 206 12.62 16.90 6.15
C SER A 206 11.11 17.03 6.36
N MET A 207 10.66 17.90 7.27
CA MET A 207 9.25 18.12 7.62
C MET A 207 9.07 19.59 8.05
N GLY A 208 7.85 20.10 7.89
CA GLY A 208 7.50 21.48 8.24
C GLY A 208 7.75 22.47 7.11
N LYS A 209 7.69 23.77 7.43
CA LYS A 209 7.87 24.86 6.46
C LYS A 209 9.36 24.94 6.06
N VAL A 210 9.71 24.27 4.98
CA VAL A 210 11.04 24.32 4.36
C VAL A 210 11.10 25.43 3.30
N SER A 211 12.29 25.78 2.84
CA SER A 211 12.46 26.72 1.72
C SER A 211 11.99 26.09 0.41
N GLY A 212 11.57 26.92 -0.55
CA GLY A 212 11.22 26.46 -1.90
C GLY A 212 12.37 25.73 -2.59
N ASP A 213 13.62 26.16 -2.35
CA ASP A 213 14.82 25.48 -2.85
C ASP A 213 14.97 24.08 -2.27
N CYS A 214 14.64 23.89 -0.99
CA CYS A 214 14.63 22.56 -0.38
C CYS A 214 13.59 21.65 -1.02
N GLU A 215 12.37 22.13 -1.24
CA GLU A 215 11.31 21.35 -1.91
C GLU A 215 11.71 20.97 -3.35
N SER A 216 12.31 21.91 -4.08
CA SER A 216 12.80 21.69 -5.44
C SER A 216 13.91 20.65 -5.49
N ASN A 217 14.91 20.74 -4.61
CA ASN A 217 16.01 19.78 -4.56
C ASN A 217 15.59 18.41 -4.02
N ASP A 218 14.65 18.36 -3.07
CA ASP A 218 14.03 17.11 -2.61
C ASP A 218 13.28 16.45 -3.77
N LYS A 219 12.61 17.25 -4.61
CA LYS A 219 11.95 16.77 -5.83
C LYS A 219 12.94 16.18 -6.83
N LEU A 220 13.98 16.93 -7.18
CA LEU A 220 15.01 16.47 -8.09
C LEU A 220 15.65 15.17 -7.60
N LEU A 221 15.92 15.05 -6.30
CA LEU A 221 16.49 13.82 -5.74
C LEU A 221 15.61 12.59 -6.00
N TRP A 222 14.30 12.65 -5.72
CA TRP A 222 13.48 11.46 -5.94
C TRP A 222 13.23 11.20 -7.43
N GLU A 223 13.20 12.23 -8.29
CA GLU A 223 13.12 12.06 -9.74
C GLU A 223 14.38 11.37 -10.30
N GLU A 224 15.56 11.68 -9.78
CA GLU A 224 16.82 10.99 -10.10
C GLU A 224 16.77 9.51 -9.72
N VAL A 225 16.23 9.18 -8.54
CA VAL A 225 16.05 7.79 -8.08
C VAL A 225 15.10 7.04 -9.01
N VAL A 226 13.93 7.61 -9.32
CA VAL A 226 12.95 7.00 -10.22
C VAL A 226 13.58 6.74 -11.59
N ARG A 227 14.31 7.72 -12.15
CA ARG A 227 14.97 7.54 -13.45
C ARG A 227 16.00 6.42 -13.41
N TYR A 228 16.82 6.36 -12.36
CA TYR A 228 17.81 5.30 -12.19
C TYR A 228 17.16 3.91 -12.15
N VAL A 229 16.03 3.76 -11.45
CA VAL A 229 15.27 2.50 -11.44
C VAL A 229 14.69 2.18 -12.81
N GLN A 230 14.17 3.18 -13.53
CA GLN A 230 13.59 3.02 -14.86
C GLN A 230 14.60 2.64 -15.95
N THR A 231 15.91 2.80 -15.74
CA THR A 231 16.91 2.29 -16.68
C THR A 231 17.10 0.77 -16.58
N GLY A 232 16.51 0.12 -15.57
CA GLY A 232 16.74 -1.29 -15.28
C GLY A 232 18.02 -1.54 -14.48
N ALA A 233 18.54 -0.52 -13.79
CA ALA A 233 19.69 -0.67 -12.93
C ALA A 233 19.44 -1.70 -11.81
N GLU A 234 20.48 -2.46 -11.48
CA GLU A 234 20.42 -3.42 -10.38
C GLU A 234 20.39 -2.69 -9.03
N LEU A 235 19.42 -3.06 -8.20
CA LEU A 235 19.26 -2.54 -6.85
C LEU A 235 19.73 -3.59 -5.84
N PRO A 236 20.38 -3.19 -4.72
CA PRO A 236 20.66 -4.11 -3.63
C PRO A 236 19.34 -4.68 -3.09
N PRO A 237 19.36 -5.86 -2.45
CA PRO A 237 18.16 -6.43 -1.85
C PRO A 237 17.47 -5.44 -0.91
N ALA A 238 16.13 -5.38 -1.00
CA ALA A 238 15.33 -4.57 -0.10
C ALA A 238 15.68 -4.85 1.37
N SER A 239 15.95 -3.77 2.11
CA SER A 239 16.37 -3.87 3.51
C SER A 239 15.27 -4.36 4.44
N ARG A 240 14.00 -4.18 4.03
CA ARG A 240 12.80 -4.59 4.75
C ARG A 240 11.86 -5.31 3.79
N MET A 241 11.35 -6.45 4.24
CA MET A 241 10.40 -7.28 3.50
C MET A 241 9.06 -7.39 4.25
N PRO A 242 7.93 -7.56 3.55
CA PRO A 242 6.63 -7.80 4.17
C PRO A 242 6.43 -9.24 4.68
#